data_AF-A0A7J4CZQ7-F1
#
_entry.id   AF-A0A7J4CZQ7-F1
#
_cell.length_a   1.000
_cell.length_b   1.000
_cell.length_c   1.000
_cell.angle_alpha   90.00
_cell.angle_beta   90.00
_cell.angle_gamma   90.00
#
_symmetry.space_group_name_H-M   'P 1'
#
loop_
_entity.id
_entity.type
_entity.pdbx_description
1 polymer ?
#
loop_
_entity_poly.entity_id
_entity_poly.type
_entity_poly.pdbx_seq_one_letter_code
_entity_poly.pdbx_strand_id
1 'polypeptide(L)'
;MQRELSFRKSEDGVSPIIGTILILGIMVSITGTMLVWGIPQIQQSEAYAIYTSAQNNFLNFDADMDQVILQGTGSSRTSTVSFSSGTFVLRENLDEMRYYYTT
;
A
#
# COMPACT_ATOMS: atom_id res chain seq x y z
N MET A 1 58.25 33.29 -22.72
CA MET A 1 56.82 32.90 -22.86
C MET A 1 56.68 31.42 -22.53
N GLN A 2 56.40 31.06 -21.26
CA GLN A 2 56.19 29.67 -20.82
C GLN A 2 55.44 29.64 -19.48
N ARG A 3 54.27 30.29 -19.40
CA ARG A 3 53.52 30.39 -18.14
C ARG A 3 52.00 30.24 -18.27
N GLU A 4 51.52 29.66 -19.36
CA GLU A 4 50.08 29.44 -19.59
C GLU A 4 49.68 27.97 -19.80
N LEU A 5 50.61 27.01 -19.69
CA LEU A 5 50.30 25.60 -19.97
C LEU A 5 49.94 24.73 -18.76
N SER A 6 50.01 25.22 -17.51
CA SER A 6 49.69 24.38 -16.34
C SER A 6 48.23 24.47 -15.87
N PHE A 7 47.46 25.48 -16.30
CA PHE A 7 46.09 25.69 -15.80
C PHE A 7 45.01 24.93 -16.57
N ARG A 8 45.26 24.52 -17.82
CA ARG A 8 44.24 23.89 -18.68
C ARG A 8 44.07 22.38 -18.51
N LYS A 9 44.93 21.70 -17.75
CA LYS A 9 44.88 20.23 -17.63
C LYS A 9 43.93 19.72 -16.52
N SER A 10 43.40 20.61 -15.69
CA SER A 10 42.63 20.23 -14.49
C SER A 10 41.10 20.35 -14.64
N GLU A 11 40.57 20.97 -15.69
CA GLU A 11 39.12 21.16 -15.87
C GLU A 11 38.42 19.96 -16.55
N ASP A 12 39.10 19.25 -17.46
CA ASP A 12 38.47 18.19 -18.27
C ASP A 12 38.06 16.95 -17.44
N GLY A 13 38.75 16.66 -16.34
CA GLY A 13 38.43 15.54 -15.45
C GLY A 13 37.34 15.88 -14.41
N VAL A 14 37.13 17.16 -14.12
CA VAL A 14 36.22 17.62 -13.05
C VAL A 14 34.75 17.57 -13.51
N SER A 15 34.48 17.83 -14.79
CA SER A 15 33.13 17.82 -15.35
C SER A 15 32.43 16.43 -15.31
N PRO A 16 33.09 15.31 -15.73
CA PRO A 16 32.49 13.97 -15.61
C PRO A 16 32.27 13.52 -14.16
N ILE A 17 33.17 13.90 -13.26
CA ILE A 17 33.09 13.54 -11.83
C ILE A 17 31.93 14.28 -11.17
N ILE A 18 31.75 15.57 -11.44
CA ILE A 18 30.62 16.35 -10.94
C ILE A 18 29.29 15.76 -11.45
N GLY A 19 29.22 15.40 -12.73
CA GLY A 19 28.02 14.75 -13.29
C GLY A 19 27.68 13.44 -12.59
N THR A 20 28.68 12.61 -12.28
CA THR A 20 28.49 11.34 -11.58
C THR A 20 28.01 11.55 -10.14
N ILE A 21 28.62 12.49 -9.41
CA ILE A 21 28.21 12.83 -8.04
C ILE A 21 26.78 13.39 -8.03
N LEU A 22 26.43 14.21 -9.02
CA LEU A 22 25.08 14.76 -9.16
C LEU A 22 24.05 13.66 -9.38
N ILE A 23 24.32 12.72 -10.29
CA ILE A 23 23.43 11.58 -10.55
C ILE A 23 23.29 10.71 -9.29
N LEU A 24 24.39 10.41 -8.59
CA LEU A 24 24.34 9.66 -7.33
C LEU A 24 23.52 10.39 -6.27
N GLY A 25 23.70 11.71 -6.14
CA GLY A 25 22.92 12.54 -5.23
C GLY A 25 21.42 12.51 -5.53
N ILE A 26 21.05 12.59 -6.80
CA ILE A 26 19.65 12.48 -7.25
C ILE A 26 19.08 11.09 -6.94
N MET A 27 19.82 10.02 -7.25
CA MET A 27 19.38 8.66 -6.96
C MET A 27 19.15 8.47 -5.46
N VAL A 28 20.12 8.84 -4.62
CA VAL A 28 20.00 8.72 -3.16
C VAL A 28 18.83 9.54 -2.63
N SER A 29 18.59 10.72 -3.20
CA SER A 29 17.45 11.57 -2.82
C SER A 29 16.11 10.91 -3.15
N ILE A 30 15.96 10.35 -4.36
CA ILE A 30 14.72 9.68 -4.78
C ILE A 30 14.49 8.39 -3.96
N THR A 31 15.52 7.58 -3.76
CA THR A 31 15.41 6.37 -2.95
C THR A 31 15.09 6.73 -1.50
N GLY A 32 15.71 7.78 -0.95
CA GLY A 32 15.44 8.27 0.39
C GLY A 32 13.99 8.71 0.60
N THR A 33 13.44 9.51 -0.33
CA THR A 33 12.04 9.95 -0.24
C THR A 33 11.05 8.80 -0.39
N MET A 34 11.35 7.82 -1.25
CA MET A 34 10.54 6.60 -1.37
C MET A 34 10.53 5.77 -0.09
N LEU A 35 11.67 5.62 0.59
CA LEU A 35 11.74 4.84 1.84
C LEU A 35 10.97 5.53 2.99
N VAL A 36 11.09 6.85 3.11
CA VAL A 36 10.50 7.58 4.25
C VAL A 36 9.02 7.89 4.05
N TRP A 37 8.58 8.14 2.81
CA TRP A 37 7.20 8.56 2.52
C TRP A 37 6.47 7.66 1.54
N GLY A 38 7.15 7.24 0.46
CA GLY A 38 6.52 6.43 -0.60
C GLY A 38 5.98 5.08 -0.09
N ILE A 39 6.83 4.29 0.56
CA ILE A 39 6.45 2.95 1.05
C ILE A 39 5.36 3.04 2.12
N PRO A 40 5.47 3.89 3.17
CA PRO A 40 4.39 4.03 4.15
C PRO A 40 3.06 4.44 3.52
N GLN A 41 3.07 5.34 2.54
CA GLN A 41 1.86 5.78 1.85
C GLN A 41 1.21 4.65 1.05
N ILE A 42 2.01 3.83 0.37
CA ILE A 42 1.51 2.67 -0.38
C ILE A 42 0.86 1.66 0.59
N GLN A 43 1.52 1.35 1.71
CA GLN A 43 0.98 0.41 2.70
C GLN A 43 -0.31 0.93 3.34
N GLN A 44 -0.41 2.22 3.65
CA GLN A 44 -1.65 2.82 4.15
C GLN A 44 -2.78 2.73 3.12
N SER A 45 -2.47 2.96 1.84
CA SER A 45 -3.46 2.84 0.78
C SER A 45 -3.95 1.40 0.60
N GLU A 46 -3.05 0.42 0.73
CA GLU A 46 -3.40 -1.00 0.68
C GLU A 46 -4.29 -1.38 1.86
N ALA A 47 -3.92 -0.98 3.08
CA ALA A 47 -4.71 -1.21 4.29
C ALA A 47 -6.12 -0.61 4.16
N TYR A 48 -6.22 0.62 3.65
CA TYR A 48 -7.50 1.28 3.41
C TYR A 48 -8.35 0.55 2.35
N ALA A 49 -7.74 0.04 1.29
CA ALA A 49 -8.42 -0.75 0.27
C ALA A 49 -8.97 -2.06 0.85
N ILE A 50 -8.18 -2.75 1.69
CA ILE A 50 -8.60 -3.97 2.38
C ILE A 50 -9.79 -3.69 3.30
N TYR A 51 -9.72 -2.61 4.11
CA TYR A 51 -10.82 -2.19 4.98
C TYR A 51 -12.10 -1.90 4.18
N THR A 52 -11.99 -1.11 3.12
CA THR A 52 -13.14 -0.71 2.29
C THR A 52 -13.76 -1.93 1.61
N SER A 53 -12.94 -2.87 1.12
CA SER A 53 -13.44 -4.12 0.54
C SER A 53 -14.17 -4.97 1.56
N ALA A 54 -13.63 -5.12 2.78
CA ALA A 54 -14.28 -5.86 3.85
C ALA A 54 -15.63 -5.22 4.22
N GLN A 55 -15.68 -3.89 4.34
CA GLN A 55 -16.92 -3.15 4.60
C GLN A 55 -17.98 -3.41 3.53
N ASN A 56 -17.61 -3.32 2.25
CA ASN A 56 -18.54 -3.58 1.15
C ASN A 56 -19.08 -5.01 1.17
N ASN A 57 -18.24 -5.98 1.52
CA ASN A 57 -18.71 -7.36 1.65
C ASN A 57 -19.73 -7.53 2.79
N PHE A 58 -19.56 -6.83 3.92
CA PHE A 58 -20.55 -6.86 4.99
C PHE A 58 -21.87 -6.19 4.61
N LEU A 59 -21.82 -5.09 3.87
CA LEU A 59 -23.04 -4.46 3.35
C LEU A 59 -23.79 -5.39 2.40
N ASN A 60 -23.07 -6.14 1.55
CA ASN A 60 -23.69 -7.15 0.70
C ASN A 60 -24.29 -8.32 1.51
N PHE A 61 -23.58 -8.77 2.55
CA PHE A 61 -24.08 -9.83 3.43
C PHE A 61 -25.35 -9.40 4.19
N ASP A 62 -25.39 -8.17 4.70
CA ASP A 62 -26.56 -7.58 5.37
C ASP A 62 -27.77 -7.53 4.43
N ALA A 63 -27.56 -7.04 3.20
CA ALA A 63 -28.61 -7.01 2.18
C ALA A 63 -29.11 -8.41 1.80
N ASP A 64 -28.23 -9.42 1.75
CA ASP A 64 -28.61 -10.80 1.50
C ASP A 64 -29.41 -11.38 2.69
N MET A 65 -29.06 -11.01 3.93
CA MET A 65 -29.78 -11.40 5.14
C MET A 65 -31.19 -10.82 5.16
N ASP A 66 -31.33 -9.52 4.85
CA ASP A 66 -32.63 -8.86 4.71
C ASP A 66 -33.53 -9.58 3.70
N GLN A 67 -32.97 -10.03 2.58
CA GLN A 67 -33.74 -10.75 1.56
C GLN A 67 -34.22 -12.12 2.05
N VAL A 68 -33.41 -12.85 2.81
CA VAL A 68 -33.84 -14.13 3.41
C VAL A 68 -34.94 -13.90 4.43
N ILE A 69 -34.81 -12.86 5.28
CA ILE A 69 -35.82 -12.49 6.27
C ILE A 69 -37.14 -12.12 5.58
N LEU A 70 -37.09 -11.29 4.54
CA LEU A 70 -38.28 -10.86 3.79
C LEU A 70 -38.96 -12.00 3.02
N GLN A 71 -38.20 -12.99 2.53
CA GLN A 71 -38.77 -14.17 1.86
C GLN A 71 -39.44 -15.15 2.82
N GLY A 72 -39.07 -15.12 4.10
CA GLY A 72 -39.73 -15.89 5.15
C GLY A 72 -39.26 -17.35 5.26
N THR A 73 -40.03 -18.13 6.00
CA THR A 73 -39.64 -19.45 6.49
C THR A 73 -39.36 -20.43 5.34
N GLY A 74 -38.16 -21.04 5.36
CA GLY A 74 -37.71 -21.95 4.29
C GLY A 74 -36.88 -21.27 3.20
N SER A 75 -36.72 -19.94 3.23
CA SER A 75 -35.75 -19.25 2.37
C SER A 75 -34.32 -19.51 2.84
N SER A 76 -33.42 -19.72 1.87
CA SER A 76 -31.99 -19.80 2.11
C SER A 76 -31.25 -19.10 0.98
N ARG A 77 -30.15 -18.43 1.31
CA ARG A 77 -29.29 -17.77 0.33
C ARG A 77 -27.84 -18.00 0.69
N THR A 78 -27.04 -18.28 -0.33
CA THR A 78 -25.59 -18.46 -0.19
C THR A 78 -24.91 -17.21 -0.70
N SER A 79 -24.17 -16.52 0.17
CA SER A 79 -23.35 -15.37 -0.20
C SER A 79 -21.87 -15.73 -0.07
N THR A 80 -21.07 -15.29 -1.04
CA THR A 80 -19.61 -15.50 -1.01
C THR A 80 -18.94 -14.20 -0.64
N VAL A 81 -18.28 -14.19 0.51
CA VAL A 81 -17.48 -13.06 0.99
C VAL A 81 -16.00 -13.43 0.88
N SER A 82 -15.22 -12.60 0.18
CA SER A 82 -13.77 -12.77 0.04
C SER A 82 -13.01 -11.70 0.83
N PHE A 83 -12.12 -12.11 1.72
CA PHE A 83 -11.26 -11.21 2.46
C PHE A 83 -9.85 -11.26 1.86
N SER A 84 -9.28 -10.11 1.53
CA SER A 84 -7.92 -10.02 1.00
C SER A 84 -6.85 -10.27 2.08
N SER A 85 -7.14 -9.95 3.34
CA SER A 85 -6.25 -10.11 4.49
C SER A 85 -7.05 -10.04 5.80
N GLY A 86 -6.47 -10.56 6.89
CA GLY A 86 -7.12 -10.65 8.22
C GLY A 86 -7.52 -12.07 8.60
N THR A 87 -8.02 -12.25 9.82
CA THR A 87 -8.48 -13.56 10.33
C THR A 87 -9.98 -13.54 10.58
N PHE A 88 -10.70 -14.50 9.99
CA PHE A 88 -12.10 -14.77 10.29
C PHE A 88 -12.18 -15.82 11.41
N VAL A 89 -12.79 -15.47 12.53
CA VAL A 89 -13.01 -16.39 13.65
C VAL A 89 -14.51 -16.48 13.91
N LEU A 90 -15.11 -17.61 13.51
CA LEU A 90 -16.45 -17.98 13.94
C LEU A 90 -16.36 -18.55 15.36
N ARG A 91 -17.07 -17.95 16.32
CA ARG A 91 -17.16 -18.48 17.68
C ARG A 91 -18.58 -18.99 17.92
N GLU A 92 -18.73 -20.29 18.11
CA GLU A 92 -20.03 -21.00 18.18
C GLU A 92 -20.93 -20.62 19.38
N ASN A 93 -20.51 -19.68 20.24
CA ASN A 93 -21.23 -19.31 21.48
C ASN A 93 -21.36 -17.79 21.68
N LEU A 94 -21.18 -16.99 20.63
CA LEU A 94 -21.47 -15.56 20.68
C LEU A 94 -22.26 -15.21 19.41
N ASP A 95 -23.41 -14.55 19.58
CA ASP A 95 -24.16 -13.91 18.49
C ASP A 95 -23.44 -12.64 18.00
N GLU A 96 -22.12 -12.71 17.81
CA GLU A 96 -21.28 -11.57 17.50
C GLU A 96 -20.17 -11.95 16.52
N MET A 97 -20.15 -11.26 15.37
CA MET A 97 -19.02 -11.31 14.44
C MET A 97 -18.01 -10.20 14.82
N ARG A 98 -16.79 -10.58 15.23
CA ARG A 98 -15.69 -9.63 15.51
C ARG A 98 -14.59 -9.71 14.48
N TYR A 99 -14.17 -8.55 14.00
CA TYR A 99 -13.05 -8.38 13.08
C TYR A 99 -11.86 -7.79 13.82
N TYR A 100 -10.71 -8.46 13.73
CA TYR A 100 -9.45 -7.98 14.27
C TYR A 100 -8.54 -7.58 13.11
N TYR A 101 -8.11 -6.32 13.11
CA TYR A 101 -7.04 -5.83 12.26
C TYR A 101 -5.86 -5.48 13.15
N THR A 102 -4.82 -6.28 13.10
CA THR A 102 -3.52 -5.98 13.73
C THR A 102 -2.62 -5.33 12.69
N THR A 103 -2.05 -4.18 13.06
CA THR A 103 -1.10 -3.41 12.26
C THR A 103 0.21 -4.16 12.06
#